data_AF-A0A1I1BS75-F1
#
_entry.id   AF-A0A1I1BS75-F1
#
_cell.length_a   1.000
_cell.length_b   1.000
_cell.length_c   1.000
_cell.angle_alpha   90.00
_cell.angle_beta   90.00
_cell.angle_gamma   90.00
#
_symmetry.space_group_name_H-M   'P 1'
#
loop_
_entity.id
_entity.type
_entity.pdbx_description
1 polymer ?
#
loop_
_entity_poly.entity_id
_entity_poly.type
_entity_poly.pdbx_seq_one_letter_code
_entity_poly.pdbx_strand_id
1 'polypeptide(L)'
;MSTIVKRSLLMVTAAFAVFTASAISPAAAADADTQAANEVTPVLVVDPAPDVARLDLVRHEMKIKLNGSGATLDGKAVATAKPVLKDGRVYVALRTLSQSGAVSAIAWDPKLKQLRVTANAKINPGLTELNFRIGSDRVYDGEGNMLPAEYYTAPKPFLQDGVAYVPVKALTWLGLSAATADGQVVWKWSEKPAQVMRASWDTNEAETTFTVLYRKELYAPQLMASTRAGSWAGGSDGSQVVAKDIEIDGNLYNRIRFTAQLHPGINLLQAAPVGSSGPEFKVVRHVDDPSTVPVNLTEEAQSYLTVEAPTSGFVETKAGTPIAVAGKVNDPHNLGFDEVTVVIQKYAPQGSGFAHQVYETVGKQDIAIKDGAFSGSITLKEAGSYWIAINSPAYIPFPESGLSATRWADFFVEAK
;
A
#
# COMPACT_ATOMS: atom_id res chain seq x y z
N MET A 1 25.34 -44.92 -24.68
CA MET A 1 24.48 -45.90 -23.98
C MET A 1 25.20 -46.33 -22.71
N SER A 2 24.62 -46.04 -21.54
CA SER A 2 25.04 -46.40 -20.15
C SER A 2 25.06 -45.14 -19.28
N THR A 3 24.52 -45.04 -18.08
CA THR A 3 23.52 -45.81 -17.32
C THR A 3 22.94 -44.80 -16.33
N ILE A 4 21.62 -44.86 -16.15
CA ILE A 4 20.83 -44.04 -15.24
C ILE A 4 21.26 -44.32 -13.79
N VAL A 5 21.58 -43.30 -13.00
CA VAL A 5 21.60 -43.40 -11.54
C VAL A 5 20.66 -42.35 -10.96
N LYS A 6 19.52 -42.85 -10.47
CA LYS A 6 18.55 -42.15 -9.64
C LYS A 6 19.21 -41.76 -8.31
N ARG A 7 19.06 -40.51 -7.87
CA ARG A 7 19.26 -40.14 -6.46
C ARG A 7 17.93 -39.75 -5.85
N SER A 8 17.52 -40.55 -4.87
CA SER A 8 16.29 -40.44 -4.10
C SER A 8 16.41 -39.33 -3.05
N LEU A 9 15.30 -38.61 -2.91
CA LEU A 9 15.00 -37.56 -1.94
C LEU A 9 14.91 -38.15 -0.52
N LEU A 10 15.66 -37.59 0.43
CA LEU A 10 15.58 -37.95 1.85
C LEU A 10 14.57 -37.01 2.53
N MET A 11 13.39 -37.54 2.88
CA MET A 11 12.46 -36.89 3.81
C MET A 11 12.94 -37.14 5.25
N VAL A 12 13.06 -36.08 6.04
CA VAL A 12 13.25 -36.18 7.49
C VAL A 12 11.90 -35.89 8.15
N THR A 13 11.30 -36.95 8.68
CA THR A 13 10.14 -36.92 9.56
C THR A 13 10.66 -37.02 10.99
N ALA A 14 10.37 -36.04 11.85
CA ALA A 14 10.59 -36.14 13.29
C ALA A 14 9.25 -36.01 14.02
N ALA A 15 8.93 -37.06 14.78
CA ALA A 15 7.69 -37.24 15.51
C ALA A 15 7.90 -37.01 17.02
N PHE A 16 6.86 -36.45 17.64
CA PHE A 16 6.38 -36.66 19.01
C PHE A 16 7.32 -36.48 20.21
N ALA A 17 6.97 -35.50 21.05
CA ALA A 17 7.11 -35.61 22.50
C ALA A 17 5.75 -35.33 23.16
N VAL A 18 5.26 -36.34 23.87
CA VAL A 18 4.08 -36.34 24.74
C VAL A 18 4.45 -35.61 26.04
N PHE A 19 3.62 -34.67 26.50
CA PHE A 19 3.63 -34.26 27.90
C PHE A 19 2.27 -34.47 28.54
N THR A 20 2.35 -35.11 29.69
CA THR A 20 1.30 -35.67 30.53
C THR A 20 0.41 -34.62 31.19
N ALA A 21 -0.87 -34.95 31.27
CA ALA A 21 -1.86 -34.28 32.09
C ALA A 21 -1.48 -34.30 33.59
N SER A 22 -1.75 -33.21 34.29
CA SER A 22 -1.89 -33.20 35.75
C SER A 22 -3.13 -32.39 36.08
N ALA A 23 -4.17 -33.11 36.52
CA ALA A 23 -5.37 -32.55 37.11
C ALA A 23 -5.08 -32.17 38.56
N ILE A 24 -5.44 -30.96 38.95
CA ILE A 24 -5.66 -30.60 40.35
C ILE A 24 -7.03 -29.94 40.42
N SER A 25 -7.91 -30.58 41.19
CA SER A 25 -9.29 -30.20 41.49
C SER A 25 -9.39 -28.91 42.34
N PRO A 26 -10.58 -28.29 42.41
CA PRO A 26 -10.78 -26.96 42.97
C PRO A 26 -10.96 -26.99 44.49
N ALA A 27 -10.56 -25.92 45.17
CA ALA A 27 -10.94 -25.67 46.56
C ALA A 27 -11.18 -24.18 46.81
N ALA A 28 -12.43 -23.92 47.22
CA ALA A 28 -12.90 -22.92 48.18
C ALA A 28 -12.67 -21.42 47.93
N ALA A 29 -13.80 -20.73 47.84
CA ALA A 29 -13.96 -19.30 48.07
C ALA A 29 -13.56 -18.90 49.50
N ALA A 30 -12.97 -17.71 49.63
CA ALA A 30 -13.08 -16.86 50.82
C ALA A 30 -12.89 -15.40 50.41
N ASP A 31 -13.86 -14.58 50.78
CA ASP A 31 -13.84 -13.12 50.76
C ASP A 31 -12.69 -12.55 51.60
N ALA A 32 -12.03 -11.52 51.07
CA ALA A 32 -11.30 -10.52 51.87
C ALA A 32 -11.12 -9.21 51.08
N ASP A 33 -12.07 -8.32 51.29
CA ASP A 33 -11.93 -6.89 51.60
C ASP A 33 -10.69 -6.10 51.09
N THR A 34 -11.00 -5.16 50.18
CA THR A 34 -10.62 -3.74 50.14
C THR A 34 -9.34 -3.26 50.83
N GLN A 35 -8.33 -2.80 50.06
CA GLN A 35 -7.84 -1.40 50.04
C GLN A 35 -6.57 -1.21 49.17
N ALA A 36 -6.59 -0.11 48.40
CA ALA A 36 -5.48 0.76 48.00
C ALA A 36 -4.41 0.23 47.03
N ALA A 37 -4.50 0.71 45.77
CA ALA A 37 -3.51 1.63 45.21
C ALA A 37 -4.09 2.32 43.97
N ASN A 38 -4.52 3.58 44.12
CA ASN A 38 -4.72 4.49 42.99
C ASN A 38 -3.35 4.81 42.40
N GLU A 39 -2.86 3.99 41.48
CA GLU A 39 -1.86 4.45 40.51
C GLU A 39 -2.57 5.37 39.52
N VAL A 40 -2.65 6.65 39.88
CA VAL A 40 -2.90 7.71 38.89
C VAL A 40 -1.66 7.75 38.02
N THR A 41 -1.70 7.00 36.91
CA THR A 41 -0.75 7.19 35.82
C THR A 41 -0.86 8.66 35.41
N PRO A 42 0.23 9.44 35.41
CA PRO A 42 0.16 10.82 34.97
C PRO A 42 -0.28 10.81 33.50
N VAL A 43 -1.48 11.33 33.25
CA VAL A 43 -1.92 11.68 31.90
C VAL A 43 -0.96 12.76 31.45
N LEU A 44 0.04 12.36 30.67
CA LEU A 44 0.89 13.26 29.91
C LEU A 44 -0.04 13.98 28.94
N VAL A 45 -0.57 15.13 29.37
CA VAL A 45 -1.25 16.08 28.49
C VAL A 45 -0.17 16.68 27.60
N VAL A 46 0.26 15.90 26.61
CA VAL A 46 0.97 16.43 25.45
C VAL A 46 -0.11 17.15 24.65
N ASP A 47 -0.02 18.47 24.60
CA ASP A 47 -0.82 19.31 23.71
C ASP A 47 -0.82 18.65 22.33
N PRO A 48 -1.94 18.09 21.84
CA PRO A 48 -1.88 17.24 20.68
C PRO A 48 -1.58 18.13 19.48
N ALA A 49 -0.38 17.96 18.91
CA ALA A 49 -0.07 18.43 17.56
C ALA A 49 -1.32 18.18 16.67
N PRO A 50 -1.75 19.18 15.89
CA PRO A 50 -3.05 19.15 15.23
C PRO A 50 -3.21 17.87 14.42
N ASP A 51 -4.37 17.21 14.56
CA ASP A 51 -4.70 16.03 13.77
C ASP A 51 -4.59 16.41 12.28
N VAL A 52 -3.72 15.74 11.52
CA VAL A 52 -3.49 16.08 10.10
C VAL A 52 -4.53 15.45 9.19
N ALA A 53 -5.14 14.36 9.65
CA ALA A 53 -6.21 13.68 8.94
C ALA A 53 -7.13 12.91 9.89
N ARG A 54 -8.34 12.64 9.39
CA ARG A 54 -9.33 11.75 9.99
C ARG A 54 -9.69 10.64 9.00
N LEU A 55 -9.58 9.39 9.46
CA LEU A 55 -9.98 8.20 8.71
C LEU A 55 -11.34 7.73 9.20
N ASP A 56 -12.30 7.74 8.29
CA ASP A 56 -13.68 7.36 8.51
C ASP A 56 -13.96 5.96 7.96
N LEU A 57 -15.07 5.38 8.38
CA LEU A 57 -15.54 4.07 7.96
C LEU A 57 -17.04 4.16 7.69
N VAL A 58 -17.42 3.89 6.45
CA VAL A 58 -18.83 3.79 6.04
C VAL A 58 -19.08 2.34 5.68
N ARG A 59 -19.93 1.67 6.46
CA ARG A 59 -20.31 0.27 6.20
C ARG A 59 -21.60 0.25 5.43
N HIS A 60 -21.64 -0.59 4.42
CA HIS A 60 -22.82 -0.83 3.62
C HIS A 60 -23.23 -2.29 3.69
N GLU A 61 -24.54 -2.53 3.71
CA GLU A 61 -25.13 -3.85 3.68
C GLU A 61 -26.31 -3.88 2.70
N MET A 62 -26.23 -4.78 1.73
CA MET A 62 -27.33 -5.13 0.86
C MET A 62 -27.87 -6.50 1.22
N LYS A 63 -29.18 -6.59 1.45
CA LYS A 63 -29.89 -7.84 1.71
C LYS A 63 -30.92 -8.06 0.62
N ILE A 64 -30.94 -9.24 0.01
CA ILE A 64 -31.87 -9.60 -1.06
C ILE A 64 -32.51 -10.94 -0.73
N LYS A 65 -33.84 -11.00 -0.69
CA LYS A 65 -34.56 -12.27 -0.47
C LYS A 65 -34.40 -13.18 -1.69
N LEU A 66 -33.97 -14.43 -1.46
CA LEU A 66 -33.94 -15.47 -2.50
C LEU A 66 -35.36 -15.83 -2.96
N ASN A 67 -36.30 -15.87 -2.01
CA ASN A 67 -37.70 -16.17 -2.23
C ASN A 67 -38.55 -14.91 -1.98
N GLY A 68 -38.82 -14.14 -3.04
CA GLY A 68 -39.65 -12.94 -3.00
C GLY A 68 -39.07 -11.78 -3.82
N SER A 69 -39.66 -10.59 -3.65
CA SER A 69 -39.30 -9.35 -4.35
C SER A 69 -38.69 -8.28 -3.44
N GLY A 70 -38.21 -8.66 -2.24
CA GLY A 70 -37.69 -7.71 -1.25
C GLY A 70 -36.16 -7.59 -1.28
N ALA A 71 -35.67 -6.37 -1.37
CA ALA A 71 -34.28 -6.04 -1.12
C ALA A 71 -34.15 -4.76 -0.29
N THR A 72 -33.11 -4.68 0.52
CA THR A 72 -32.76 -3.49 1.30
C THR A 72 -31.29 -3.14 1.12
N LEU A 73 -30.99 -1.85 1.01
CA LEU A 73 -29.64 -1.29 1.09
C LEU A 73 -29.59 -0.38 2.32
N ASP A 74 -28.72 -0.69 3.27
CA ASP A 74 -28.57 0.06 4.52
C ASP A 74 -29.92 0.25 5.25
N GLY A 75 -30.73 -0.80 5.24
CA GLY A 75 -32.07 -0.84 5.84
C GLY A 75 -33.18 -0.18 5.00
N LYS A 76 -32.85 0.52 3.91
CA LYS A 76 -33.83 1.17 3.02
C LYS A 76 -34.25 0.24 1.90
N ALA A 77 -35.55 0.17 1.60
CA ALA A 77 -36.06 -0.65 0.51
C ALA A 77 -35.50 -0.19 -0.85
N VAL A 78 -35.05 -1.14 -1.67
CA VAL A 78 -34.54 -0.90 -3.02
C VAL A 78 -35.14 -1.89 -4.01
N ALA A 79 -35.37 -1.43 -5.24
CA ALA A 79 -35.84 -2.29 -6.32
C ALA A 79 -34.65 -3.02 -6.96
N THR A 80 -34.69 -4.35 -7.00
CA THR A 80 -33.60 -5.18 -7.53
C THR A 80 -34.15 -6.33 -8.35
N ALA A 81 -33.31 -6.94 -9.20
CA ALA A 81 -33.68 -8.24 -9.77
C ALA A 81 -33.67 -9.32 -8.69
N LYS A 82 -34.50 -10.35 -8.86
CA LYS A 82 -34.49 -11.54 -8.02
C LYS A 82 -33.20 -12.33 -8.25
N PRO A 83 -32.48 -12.76 -7.19
CA PRO A 83 -31.40 -13.73 -7.35
C PRO A 83 -31.91 -15.06 -7.90
N VAL A 84 -31.02 -15.80 -8.56
CA VAL A 84 -31.32 -17.12 -9.13
C VAL A 84 -30.50 -18.18 -8.41
N LEU A 85 -31.16 -19.21 -7.91
CA LEU A 85 -30.51 -20.44 -7.45
C LEU A 85 -30.42 -21.40 -8.64
N LYS A 86 -29.21 -21.71 -9.07
CA LYS A 86 -28.95 -22.62 -10.19
C LYS A 86 -27.80 -23.55 -9.83
N ASP A 87 -28.03 -24.86 -9.97
CA ASP A 87 -27.05 -25.91 -9.65
C ASP A 87 -26.47 -25.79 -8.22
N GLY A 88 -27.33 -25.46 -7.25
CA GLY A 88 -26.94 -25.25 -5.84
C GLY A 88 -26.13 -23.98 -5.59
N ARG A 89 -25.99 -23.08 -6.58
CA ARG A 89 -25.22 -21.84 -6.49
C ARG A 89 -26.12 -20.63 -6.67
N VAL A 90 -25.85 -19.59 -5.91
CA VAL A 90 -26.60 -18.33 -6.01
C VAL A 90 -25.93 -17.40 -7.02
N TYR A 91 -26.75 -16.90 -7.93
CA TYR A 91 -26.39 -15.91 -8.93
C TYR A 91 -27.24 -14.68 -8.77
N VAL A 92 -26.65 -13.53 -9.06
CA VAL A 92 -27.28 -12.23 -8.84
C VAL A 92 -27.17 -11.41 -10.10
N ALA A 93 -28.22 -10.65 -10.38
CA ALA A 93 -28.22 -9.79 -11.55
C ALA A 93 -27.19 -8.70 -11.36
N LEU A 94 -26.31 -8.54 -12.35
CA LEU A 94 -25.20 -7.61 -12.25
C LEU A 94 -25.69 -6.16 -12.09
N ARG A 95 -26.81 -5.79 -12.72
CA ARG A 95 -27.46 -4.47 -12.56
C ARG A 95 -27.72 -4.09 -11.10
N THR A 96 -27.95 -5.08 -10.25
CA THR A 96 -28.18 -4.88 -8.81
C THR A 96 -26.94 -4.35 -8.11
N LEU A 97 -25.73 -4.68 -8.59
CA LEU A 97 -24.47 -4.15 -8.04
C LEU A 97 -24.28 -2.67 -8.37
N SER A 98 -24.64 -2.26 -9.60
CA SER A 98 -24.56 -0.84 -9.98
C SER A 98 -25.55 0.00 -9.17
N GLN A 99 -26.74 -0.54 -8.91
CA GLN A 99 -27.74 0.12 -8.05
C GLN A 99 -27.30 0.22 -6.58
N SER A 100 -26.40 -0.66 -6.13
CA SER A 100 -25.94 -0.65 -4.75
C SER A 100 -24.79 0.32 -4.49
N GLY A 101 -24.15 0.86 -5.54
CA GLY A 101 -22.92 1.67 -5.41
C GLY A 101 -21.64 0.87 -5.13
N ALA A 102 -21.74 -0.46 -5.08
CA ALA A 102 -20.61 -1.35 -4.84
C ALA A 102 -19.65 -1.44 -6.05
N VAL A 103 -20.13 -1.07 -7.24
CA VAL A 103 -19.34 -0.97 -8.47
C VAL A 103 -19.59 0.39 -9.10
N SER A 104 -18.59 0.93 -9.79
CA SER A 104 -18.69 2.25 -10.41
C SER A 104 -19.43 2.19 -11.75
N ALA A 105 -19.19 1.14 -12.54
CA ALA A 105 -19.82 0.99 -13.85
C ALA A 105 -19.98 -0.49 -14.24
N ILE A 106 -20.97 -0.73 -15.11
CA ILE A 106 -21.17 -1.99 -15.81
C ILE A 106 -21.37 -1.69 -17.29
N ALA A 107 -20.60 -2.34 -18.16
CA ALA A 107 -20.79 -2.29 -19.60
C ALA A 107 -20.96 -3.70 -20.19
N TRP A 108 -21.69 -3.78 -21.30
CA TRP A 108 -21.91 -5.02 -22.04
C TRP A 108 -21.20 -4.96 -23.38
N ASP A 109 -20.36 -5.96 -23.66
CA ASP A 109 -19.80 -6.22 -24.98
C ASP A 109 -20.62 -7.34 -25.67
N PRO A 110 -21.45 -7.01 -26.67
CA PRO A 110 -22.26 -7.99 -27.38
C PRO A 110 -21.42 -8.92 -28.28
N LYS A 111 -20.25 -8.48 -28.76
CA LYS A 111 -19.39 -9.29 -29.64
C LYS A 111 -18.74 -10.42 -28.85
N LEU A 112 -18.20 -10.09 -27.68
CA LEU A 112 -17.58 -11.07 -26.79
C LEU A 112 -18.57 -11.77 -25.87
N LYS A 113 -19.84 -11.31 -25.83
CA LYS A 113 -20.85 -11.70 -24.85
C LYS A 113 -20.29 -11.57 -23.41
N GLN A 114 -19.74 -10.39 -23.12
CA GLN A 114 -18.95 -10.13 -21.92
C GLN A 114 -19.51 -8.94 -21.14
N LEU A 115 -19.51 -9.07 -19.82
CA LEU A 115 -19.82 -8.00 -18.89
C LEU A 115 -18.51 -7.43 -18.37
N ARG A 116 -18.37 -6.12 -18.48
CA ARG A 116 -17.28 -5.32 -17.96
C ARG A 116 -17.72 -4.67 -16.67
N VAL A 117 -17.08 -5.02 -15.55
CA VAL A 117 -17.42 -4.52 -14.22
C VAL A 117 -16.27 -3.67 -13.71
N THR A 118 -16.49 -2.37 -13.63
CA THR A 118 -15.51 -1.44 -13.07
C THR A 118 -15.75 -1.33 -11.57
N ALA A 119 -14.73 -1.63 -10.76
CA ALA A 119 -14.87 -1.56 -9.31
C ALA A 119 -15.02 -0.10 -8.85
N ASN A 120 -15.62 0.11 -7.67
CA ASN A 120 -15.60 1.41 -7.04
C ASN A 120 -14.25 1.61 -6.34
N ALA A 121 -13.48 2.61 -6.77
CA ALA A 121 -12.15 2.90 -6.25
C ALA A 121 -12.14 3.20 -4.73
N LYS A 122 -13.28 3.62 -4.15
CA LYS A 122 -13.43 3.81 -2.70
C LYS A 122 -13.49 2.50 -1.91
N ILE A 123 -13.78 1.38 -2.58
CA ILE A 123 -13.88 0.04 -2.00
C ILE A 123 -12.59 -0.74 -2.28
N ASN A 124 -12.14 -0.72 -3.53
CA ASN A 124 -10.92 -1.39 -3.95
C ASN A 124 -10.16 -0.50 -4.94
N PRO A 125 -9.19 0.31 -4.48
CA PRO A 125 -8.47 1.22 -5.37
C PRO A 125 -7.49 0.49 -6.30
N GLY A 126 -7.10 -0.74 -5.99
CA GLY A 126 -6.06 -1.50 -6.72
C GLY A 126 -6.62 -2.37 -7.84
N LEU A 127 -7.93 -2.62 -7.83
CA LEU A 127 -8.62 -3.32 -8.88
C LEU A 127 -9.50 -2.33 -9.64
N THR A 128 -9.17 -2.09 -10.90
CA THR A 128 -9.97 -1.20 -11.73
C THR A 128 -11.15 -1.94 -12.36
N GLU A 129 -10.94 -3.18 -12.79
CA GLU A 129 -11.91 -3.87 -13.65
C GLU A 129 -11.85 -5.40 -13.60
N LEU A 130 -13.02 -6.05 -13.67
CA LEU A 130 -13.16 -7.48 -13.96
C LEU A 130 -14.15 -7.72 -15.09
N ASN A 131 -13.79 -8.66 -15.94
CA ASN A 131 -14.54 -9.03 -17.13
C ASN A 131 -15.09 -10.46 -17.02
N PHE A 132 -16.41 -10.62 -17.21
CA PHE A 132 -17.13 -11.88 -17.09
C PHE A 132 -17.78 -12.26 -18.42
N ARG A 133 -17.33 -13.35 -19.04
CA ARG A 133 -17.92 -13.85 -20.30
C ARG A 133 -19.04 -14.85 -20.04
N ILE A 134 -20.19 -14.65 -20.68
CA ILE A 134 -21.34 -15.55 -20.58
C ILE A 134 -20.94 -16.96 -21.04
N GLY A 135 -21.20 -17.96 -20.20
CA GLY A 135 -20.87 -19.36 -20.46
C GLY A 135 -19.41 -19.76 -20.18
N SER A 136 -18.53 -18.83 -19.80
CA SER A 136 -17.15 -19.10 -19.41
C SER A 136 -17.01 -19.17 -17.89
N ASP A 137 -16.15 -20.07 -17.40
CA ASP A 137 -15.73 -20.12 -16.00
C ASP A 137 -14.48 -19.27 -15.73
N ARG A 138 -13.89 -18.70 -16.79
CA ARG A 138 -12.74 -17.79 -16.74
C ARG A 138 -13.17 -16.35 -16.51
N VAL A 139 -12.33 -15.65 -15.77
CA VAL A 139 -12.41 -14.21 -15.50
C VAL A 139 -11.26 -13.52 -16.22
N TYR A 140 -11.50 -12.30 -16.68
CA TYR A 140 -10.54 -11.52 -17.44
C TYR A 140 -10.25 -10.18 -16.76
N ASP A 141 -9.05 -9.65 -16.96
CA ASP A 141 -8.69 -8.28 -16.56
C ASP A 141 -9.28 -7.23 -17.52
N GLY A 142 -9.00 -5.96 -17.29
CA GLY A 142 -9.52 -4.84 -18.10
C GLY A 142 -8.96 -4.81 -19.53
N GLU A 143 -7.81 -5.43 -19.73
CA GLU A 143 -7.11 -5.59 -21.01
C GLU A 143 -7.63 -6.81 -21.79
N GLY A 144 -8.44 -7.67 -21.16
CA GLY A 144 -9.05 -8.85 -21.75
C GLY A 144 -8.20 -10.12 -21.64
N ASN A 145 -7.10 -10.10 -20.87
CA ASN A 145 -6.31 -11.29 -20.57
C ASN A 145 -7.00 -12.16 -19.53
N MET A 146 -6.79 -13.47 -19.62
CA MET A 146 -7.33 -14.39 -18.62
C MET A 146 -6.54 -14.26 -17.31
N LEU A 147 -7.25 -14.12 -16.20
CA LEU A 147 -6.64 -14.18 -14.88
C LEU A 147 -6.24 -15.63 -14.52
N PRO A 148 -5.24 -15.82 -13.63
CA PRO A 148 -4.76 -17.15 -13.24
C PRO A 148 -5.90 -18.05 -12.69
N ALA A 149 -6.06 -19.23 -13.28
CA ALA A 149 -7.17 -20.15 -13.00
C ALA A 149 -7.25 -20.58 -11.53
N GLU A 150 -6.08 -20.74 -10.89
CA GLU A 150 -5.91 -21.18 -9.52
C GLU A 150 -6.57 -20.24 -8.49
N TYR A 151 -6.67 -18.94 -8.82
CA TYR A 151 -7.31 -17.94 -7.97
C TYR A 151 -8.63 -17.41 -8.53
N TYR A 152 -8.79 -17.41 -9.87
CA TYR A 152 -9.88 -16.70 -10.57
C TYR A 152 -10.72 -17.62 -11.46
N THR A 153 -11.30 -18.66 -10.86
CA THR A 153 -12.31 -19.51 -11.51
C THR A 153 -13.67 -19.33 -10.85
N ALA A 154 -14.69 -19.05 -11.66
CA ALA A 154 -16.06 -18.82 -11.21
C ALA A 154 -17.06 -19.77 -11.88
N PRO A 155 -18.19 -20.08 -11.24
CA PRO A 155 -19.33 -20.67 -11.94
C PRO A 155 -19.72 -19.84 -13.17
N LYS A 156 -20.13 -20.50 -14.26
CA LYS A 156 -20.40 -19.84 -15.55
C LYS A 156 -21.50 -18.76 -15.42
N PRO A 157 -21.21 -17.47 -15.70
CA PRO A 157 -22.23 -16.45 -15.84
C PRO A 157 -23.22 -16.81 -16.95
N PHE A 158 -24.46 -16.37 -16.84
CA PHE A 158 -25.50 -16.67 -17.84
C PHE A 158 -26.43 -15.49 -18.09
N LEU A 159 -27.12 -15.54 -19.22
CA LEU A 159 -28.22 -14.64 -19.56
C LEU A 159 -29.54 -15.36 -19.31
N GLN A 160 -30.48 -14.66 -18.70
CA GLN A 160 -31.87 -15.09 -18.57
C GLN A 160 -32.77 -13.86 -18.75
N ASP A 161 -33.69 -13.93 -19.70
CA ASP A 161 -34.64 -12.84 -20.01
C ASP A 161 -33.95 -11.48 -20.26
N GLY A 162 -32.80 -11.51 -20.95
CA GLY A 162 -31.98 -10.32 -21.21
C GLY A 162 -31.20 -9.79 -20.00
N VAL A 163 -31.29 -10.43 -18.83
CA VAL A 163 -30.55 -10.06 -17.62
C VAL A 163 -29.33 -10.96 -17.45
N ALA A 164 -28.18 -10.34 -17.22
CA ALA A 164 -26.94 -11.04 -16.97
C ALA A 164 -26.75 -11.34 -15.48
N TYR A 165 -26.48 -12.61 -15.19
CA TYR A 165 -26.32 -13.15 -13.86
C TYR A 165 -24.89 -13.62 -13.63
N VAL A 166 -24.27 -13.13 -12.55
CA VAL A 166 -22.93 -13.54 -12.11
C VAL A 166 -23.02 -14.28 -10.79
N PRO A 167 -22.11 -15.24 -10.54
CA PRO A 167 -22.10 -15.96 -9.28
C PRO A 167 -21.67 -15.05 -8.12
N VAL A 168 -22.37 -15.15 -7.00
CA VAL A 168 -22.13 -14.30 -5.82
C VAL A 168 -20.70 -14.40 -5.29
N LYS A 169 -20.09 -15.59 -5.36
CA LYS A 169 -18.69 -15.80 -4.93
C LYS A 169 -17.69 -14.95 -5.73
N ALA A 170 -17.95 -14.68 -7.02
CA ALA A 170 -17.04 -13.87 -7.83
C ALA A 170 -16.99 -12.39 -7.40
N LEU A 171 -18.00 -11.94 -6.63
CA LEU A 171 -18.05 -10.57 -6.13
C LEU A 171 -16.97 -10.29 -5.08
N THR A 172 -16.43 -11.32 -4.42
CA THR A 172 -15.36 -11.13 -3.44
C THR A 172 -14.09 -10.57 -4.07
N TRP A 173 -13.88 -10.82 -5.35
CA TRP A 173 -12.77 -10.23 -6.09
C TRP A 173 -12.92 -8.71 -6.26
N LEU A 174 -14.15 -8.17 -6.21
CA LEU A 174 -14.43 -6.73 -6.24
C LEU A 174 -14.33 -6.07 -4.85
N GLY A 175 -13.86 -6.78 -3.82
CA GLY A 175 -13.82 -6.26 -2.44
C GLY A 175 -15.14 -6.36 -1.66
N LEU A 176 -16.10 -7.14 -2.17
CA LEU A 176 -17.39 -7.38 -1.51
C LEU A 176 -17.35 -8.65 -0.67
N SER A 177 -17.76 -8.60 0.59
CA SER A 177 -18.06 -9.81 1.34
C SER A 177 -19.47 -10.27 0.99
N ALA A 178 -19.63 -11.49 0.49
CA ALA A 178 -20.93 -11.99 0.09
C ALA A 178 -21.24 -13.34 0.73
N ALA A 179 -22.44 -13.46 1.29
CA ALA A 179 -22.90 -14.65 2.00
C ALA A 179 -24.36 -14.96 1.66
N THR A 180 -24.76 -16.20 1.91
CA THR A 180 -26.15 -16.63 1.83
C THR A 180 -26.56 -17.22 3.18
N ALA A 181 -27.56 -16.64 3.81
CA ALA A 181 -28.09 -17.09 5.10
C ALA A 181 -29.60 -16.80 5.16
N ASP A 182 -30.35 -17.66 5.84
CA ASP A 182 -31.78 -17.46 6.14
C ASP A 182 -32.67 -17.09 4.94
N GLY A 183 -32.41 -17.73 3.78
CA GLY A 183 -33.15 -17.46 2.55
C GLY A 183 -32.84 -16.10 1.92
N GLN A 184 -31.70 -15.48 2.28
CA GLN A 184 -31.26 -14.18 1.78
C GLN A 184 -29.83 -14.26 1.23
N VAL A 185 -29.56 -13.38 0.27
CA VAL A 185 -28.21 -13.01 -0.13
C VAL A 185 -27.85 -11.74 0.61
N VAL A 186 -26.70 -11.74 1.29
CA VAL A 186 -26.17 -10.58 2.01
C VAL A 186 -24.85 -10.18 1.39
N TRP A 187 -24.72 -8.93 0.98
CA TRP A 187 -23.46 -8.33 0.54
C TRP A 187 -23.07 -7.21 1.49
N LYS A 188 -21.79 -7.18 1.84
CA LYS A 188 -21.22 -6.16 2.71
C LYS A 188 -19.98 -5.59 2.05
N TRP A 189 -19.85 -4.28 2.11
CA TRP A 189 -18.62 -3.59 1.78
C TRP A 189 -18.45 -2.42 2.72
N SER A 190 -17.26 -1.83 2.66
CA SER A 190 -16.97 -0.63 3.41
C SER A 190 -16.18 0.34 2.56
N GLU A 191 -16.54 1.60 2.63
CA GLU A 191 -15.69 2.70 2.18
C GLU A 191 -14.87 3.20 3.36
N LYS A 192 -13.62 3.60 3.09
CA LYS A 192 -12.71 4.18 4.08
C LYS A 192 -12.41 5.63 3.70
N PRO A 193 -13.41 6.53 3.71
CA PRO A 193 -13.17 7.91 3.34
C PRO A 193 -12.19 8.54 4.33
N ALA A 194 -11.41 9.49 3.82
CA ALA A 194 -10.47 10.23 4.63
C ALA A 194 -10.70 11.73 4.45
N GLN A 195 -10.57 12.46 5.55
CA GLN A 195 -10.59 13.91 5.56
C GLN A 195 -9.18 14.40 5.89
N VAL A 196 -8.59 15.15 4.95
CA VAL A 196 -7.33 15.88 5.21
C VAL A 196 -7.68 17.15 5.97
N MET A 197 -7.17 17.26 7.20
CA MET A 197 -7.37 18.43 8.07
C MET A 197 -6.21 19.42 7.94
N ARG A 198 -5.00 18.91 7.67
CA ARG A 198 -3.80 19.71 7.37
C ARG A 198 -3.09 19.12 6.16
N ALA A 199 -3.29 19.73 4.99
CA ALA A 199 -2.73 19.23 3.74
C ALA A 199 -1.23 19.46 3.59
N SER A 200 -0.69 20.53 4.18
CA SER A 200 0.74 20.80 4.13
C SER A 200 1.25 21.67 5.28
N TRP A 201 2.54 21.53 5.60
CA TRP A 201 3.28 22.44 6.46
C TRP A 201 4.79 22.39 6.23
N ASP A 202 5.47 23.37 6.82
CA ASP A 202 6.90 23.57 6.76
C ASP A 202 7.55 23.30 8.12
N THR A 203 8.80 22.87 8.11
CA THR A 203 9.64 22.69 9.30
C THR A 203 11.12 22.83 8.93
N ASN A 204 11.98 23.17 9.89
CA ASN A 204 13.44 23.11 9.71
C ASN A 204 14.02 21.81 10.28
N GLU A 205 13.20 21.04 11.01
CA GLU A 205 13.61 19.83 11.71
C GLU A 205 13.77 18.63 10.77
N ALA A 206 14.68 17.73 11.12
CA ALA A 206 14.90 16.47 10.40
C ALA A 206 13.77 15.46 10.58
N GLU A 207 12.88 15.69 11.54
CA GLU A 207 11.70 14.87 11.78
C GLU A 207 10.47 15.73 12.05
N THR A 208 9.30 15.13 11.89
CA THR A 208 8.03 15.76 12.26
C THR A 208 7.16 14.76 13.00
N THR A 209 6.49 15.26 14.02
CA THR A 209 5.48 14.49 14.76
C THR A 209 4.10 15.08 14.49
N PHE A 210 3.12 14.22 14.24
CA PHE A 210 1.73 14.61 14.02
C PHE A 210 0.79 13.49 14.46
N THR A 211 -0.50 13.79 14.48
CA THR A 211 -1.53 12.82 14.87
C THR A 211 -2.56 12.60 13.78
N VAL A 212 -3.16 11.42 13.76
CA VAL A 212 -4.24 11.03 12.86
C VAL A 212 -5.36 10.43 13.71
N LEU A 213 -6.59 10.87 13.46
CA LEU A 213 -7.78 10.22 13.99
C LEU A 213 -8.17 9.06 13.08
N TYR A 214 -8.50 7.91 13.63
CA TYR A 214 -9.07 6.81 12.87
C TYR A 214 -10.23 6.18 13.63
N ARG A 215 -11.29 5.82 12.90
CA ARG A 215 -12.45 5.12 13.47
C ARG A 215 -12.00 3.90 14.26
N LYS A 216 -12.52 3.73 15.47
CA LYS A 216 -12.14 2.65 16.40
C LYS A 216 -12.24 1.27 15.76
N GLU A 217 -13.17 1.10 14.83
CA GLU A 217 -13.43 -0.14 14.11
C GLU A 217 -12.48 -0.41 12.93
N LEU A 218 -11.60 0.53 12.58
CA LEU A 218 -10.51 0.31 11.64
C LEU A 218 -9.29 -0.27 12.37
N TYR A 219 -8.49 -1.05 11.64
CA TYR A 219 -7.11 -1.30 12.05
C TYR A 219 -6.33 0.01 12.10
N ALA A 220 -5.37 0.11 13.01
CA ALA A 220 -4.49 1.27 13.09
C ALA A 220 -3.84 1.52 11.72
N PRO A 221 -3.86 2.77 11.22
CA PRO A 221 -3.24 3.07 9.94
C PRO A 221 -1.72 2.96 10.04
N GLN A 222 -1.09 2.80 8.88
CA GLN A 222 0.36 2.86 8.73
C GLN A 222 0.77 4.21 8.18
N LEU A 223 1.95 4.68 8.55
CA LEU A 223 2.56 5.82 7.89
C LEU A 223 3.36 5.33 6.69
N MET A 224 3.09 5.89 5.53
CA MET A 224 3.82 5.63 4.30
C MET A 224 4.47 6.94 3.83
N ALA A 225 5.72 6.85 3.40
CA ALA A 225 6.43 7.93 2.73
C ALA A 225 6.66 7.53 1.27
N SER A 226 6.52 8.48 0.36
CA SER A 226 6.86 8.24 -1.03
C SER A 226 8.36 7.96 -1.16
N THR A 227 8.67 6.84 -1.81
CA THR A 227 10.02 6.46 -2.18
C THR A 227 10.10 6.42 -3.70
N ARG A 228 10.55 7.51 -4.32
CA ARG A 228 10.82 7.57 -5.78
C ARG A 228 9.57 7.36 -6.66
N ALA A 229 9.80 7.07 -7.94
CA ALA A 229 8.77 6.89 -8.95
C ALA A 229 7.83 5.72 -8.62
N GLY A 230 6.65 6.04 -8.10
CA GLY A 230 5.55 5.10 -7.92
C GLY A 230 5.70 4.11 -6.76
N SER A 231 6.66 4.30 -5.85
CA SER A 231 6.83 3.44 -4.68
C SER A 231 6.53 4.20 -3.38
N TRP A 232 6.00 3.47 -2.41
CA TRP A 232 5.70 3.92 -1.06
C TRP A 232 6.34 2.93 -0.09
N ALA A 233 7.05 3.44 0.91
CA ALA A 233 7.64 2.63 1.96
C ALA A 233 7.20 3.17 3.32
N GLY A 234 7.05 2.27 4.29
CA GLY A 234 6.60 2.65 5.61
C GLY A 234 5.98 1.49 6.37
N GLY A 235 5.40 1.82 7.51
CA GLY A 235 4.89 0.84 8.44
C GLY A 235 4.29 1.50 9.68
N SER A 236 4.24 0.75 10.77
CA SER A 236 3.78 1.21 12.08
C SER A 236 4.93 1.56 13.03
N ASP A 237 6.17 1.53 12.57
CA ASP A 237 7.34 1.83 13.39
C ASP A 237 7.32 3.30 13.82
N GLY A 238 7.56 3.54 15.12
CA GLY A 238 7.44 4.87 15.70
C GLY A 238 6.00 5.39 15.85
N SER A 239 4.98 4.56 15.61
CA SER A 239 3.58 4.93 15.84
C SER A 239 3.11 4.58 17.25
N GLN A 240 2.27 5.43 17.84
CA GLN A 240 1.72 5.23 19.18
C GLN A 240 0.26 5.69 19.25
N VAL A 241 -0.64 4.83 19.73
CA VAL A 241 -2.01 5.26 20.06
C VAL A 241 -1.96 6.09 21.33
N VAL A 242 -2.27 7.39 21.22
CA VAL A 242 -2.14 8.38 22.29
C VAL A 242 -3.48 8.75 22.94
N ALA A 243 -4.60 8.45 22.28
CA ALA A 243 -5.93 8.56 22.87
C ALA A 243 -6.89 7.55 22.21
N LYS A 244 -7.92 7.13 22.95
CA LYS A 244 -8.94 6.18 22.51
C LYS A 244 -10.33 6.70 22.84
N ASP A 245 -11.34 6.17 22.17
CA ASP A 245 -12.75 6.43 22.45
C ASP A 245 -13.14 7.91 22.41
N ILE A 246 -12.52 8.66 21.50
CA ILE A 246 -12.87 10.06 21.22
C ILE A 246 -14.19 10.06 20.45
N GLU A 247 -15.24 10.63 21.03
CA GLU A 247 -16.55 10.73 20.39
C GLU A 247 -16.63 11.97 19.48
N ILE A 248 -16.95 11.75 18.19
CA ILE A 248 -17.20 12.80 17.19
C ILE A 248 -18.42 12.37 16.37
N ASP A 249 -19.46 13.18 16.31
CA ASP A 249 -20.68 12.90 15.52
C ASP A 249 -21.30 11.51 15.78
N GLY A 250 -21.31 11.07 17.04
CA GLY A 250 -21.83 9.75 17.45
C GLY A 250 -20.94 8.55 17.07
N ASN A 251 -19.71 8.82 16.66
CA ASN A 251 -18.73 7.84 16.23
C ASN A 251 -17.50 7.87 17.14
N LEU A 252 -16.91 6.70 17.41
CA LEU A 252 -15.71 6.59 18.24
C LEU A 252 -14.44 6.53 17.39
N TYR A 253 -13.45 7.31 17.80
CA TYR A 253 -12.15 7.41 17.16
C TYR A 253 -11.03 7.11 18.16
N ASN A 254 -9.95 6.55 17.64
CA ASN A 254 -8.66 6.52 18.31
C ASN A 254 -7.76 7.56 17.65
N ARG A 255 -6.85 8.16 18.43
CA ARG A 255 -5.80 9.04 17.95
C ARG A 255 -4.47 8.30 17.97
N ILE A 256 -3.82 8.22 16.82
CA ILE A 256 -2.47 7.68 16.68
C ILE A 256 -1.51 8.82 16.37
N ARG A 257 -0.36 8.82 17.05
CA ARG A 257 0.77 9.71 16.78
C ARG A 257 1.76 8.98 15.89
N PHE A 258 2.32 9.72 14.94
CA PHE A 258 3.41 9.29 14.08
C PHE A 258 4.59 10.25 14.21
N THR A 259 5.80 9.72 14.10
CA THR A 259 7.01 10.51 13.85
C THR A 259 7.62 10.06 12.53
N ALA A 260 7.76 10.98 11.58
CA ALA A 260 8.38 10.75 10.28
C ALA A 260 9.76 11.40 10.23
N GLN A 261 10.74 10.66 9.73
CA GLN A 261 12.01 11.22 9.28
C GLN A 261 11.79 11.94 7.94
N LEU A 262 12.36 13.13 7.81
CA LEU A 262 12.18 14.02 6.68
C LEU A 262 13.49 14.21 5.93
N HIS A 263 13.45 13.98 4.63
CA HIS A 263 14.51 14.42 3.75
C HIS A 263 14.43 15.93 3.51
N PRO A 264 15.52 16.60 3.10
CA PRO A 264 15.47 17.98 2.64
C PRO A 264 14.43 18.19 1.53
N GLY A 265 13.68 19.30 1.58
CA GLY A 265 12.66 19.63 0.60
C GLY A 265 11.32 18.91 0.85
N ILE A 266 10.66 18.52 -0.23
CA ILE A 266 9.26 18.06 -0.22
C ILE A 266 9.12 16.58 0.15
N ASN A 267 8.54 16.29 1.31
CA ASN A 267 8.19 14.95 1.75
C ASN A 267 6.69 14.71 1.56
N LEU A 268 6.30 13.80 0.67
CA LEU A 268 4.92 13.36 0.55
C LEU A 268 4.68 12.13 1.44
N LEU A 269 3.72 12.27 2.36
CA LEU A 269 3.37 11.27 3.36
C LEU A 269 1.90 10.84 3.17
N GLN A 270 1.58 9.62 3.59
CA GLN A 270 0.25 9.06 3.54
C GLN A 270 -0.06 8.25 4.81
N ALA A 271 -1.24 8.47 5.40
CA ALA A 271 -1.73 7.67 6.52
C ALA A 271 -2.63 6.53 6.02
N ALA A 272 -2.04 5.43 5.56
CA ALA A 272 -2.75 4.36 4.87
C ALA A 272 -3.53 3.44 5.83
N PRO A 273 -4.87 3.35 5.73
CA PRO A 273 -5.61 2.28 6.38
C PRO A 273 -5.35 0.95 5.66
N VAL A 274 -5.37 -0.17 6.39
CA VAL A 274 -5.15 -1.50 5.82
C VAL A 274 -6.05 -1.74 4.60
N GLY A 275 -5.45 -2.04 3.44
CA GLY A 275 -6.16 -2.36 2.21
C GLY A 275 -6.82 -1.19 1.47
N SER A 276 -6.40 0.06 1.71
CA SER A 276 -6.81 1.21 0.90
C SER A 276 -5.73 2.30 0.91
N SER A 277 -5.72 3.18 -0.10
CA SER A 277 -4.89 4.38 -0.09
C SER A 277 -5.40 5.37 0.95
N GLY A 278 -4.51 5.88 1.78
CA GLY A 278 -4.82 6.87 2.81
C GLY A 278 -4.90 8.30 2.27
N PRO A 279 -5.28 9.26 3.14
CA PRO A 279 -5.08 10.68 2.86
C PRO A 279 -3.59 10.98 2.77
N GLU A 280 -3.25 11.83 1.82
CA GLU A 280 -1.89 12.31 1.59
C GLU A 280 -1.74 13.74 2.11
N PHE A 281 -0.54 14.04 2.61
CA PHE A 281 -0.17 15.35 3.10
C PHE A 281 1.32 15.59 2.89
N LYS A 282 1.70 16.86 2.79
CA LYS A 282 3.04 17.29 2.41
C LYS A 282 3.77 18.00 3.54
N VAL A 283 4.97 17.56 3.85
CA VAL A 283 5.86 18.26 4.80
C VAL A 283 7.08 18.77 4.05
N VAL A 284 7.32 20.07 4.12
CA VAL A 284 8.50 20.69 3.50
C VAL A 284 9.54 20.92 4.58
N ARG A 285 10.69 20.24 4.47
CA ARG A 285 11.83 20.47 5.33
C ARG A 285 12.74 21.52 4.71
N HIS A 286 12.87 22.67 5.35
CA HIS A 286 13.87 23.67 5.03
C HIS A 286 15.19 23.34 5.71
N VAL A 287 16.29 23.54 5.00
CA VAL A 287 17.64 23.28 5.50
C VAL A 287 18.42 24.58 5.41
N ASP A 288 18.65 25.20 6.57
CA ASP A 288 19.36 26.49 6.65
C ASP A 288 20.84 26.36 6.29
N ASP A 289 21.48 25.24 6.69
CA ASP A 289 22.87 24.92 6.38
C ASP A 289 22.96 23.54 5.70
N PRO A 290 23.14 23.49 4.36
CA PRO A 290 23.27 22.24 3.61
C PRO A 290 24.40 21.32 4.11
N SER A 291 25.46 21.87 4.70
CA SER A 291 26.60 21.08 5.19
C SER A 291 26.25 20.16 6.36
N THR A 292 25.13 20.44 7.05
CA THR A 292 24.63 19.62 8.16
C THR A 292 23.89 18.37 7.70
N VAL A 293 23.58 18.25 6.41
CA VAL A 293 22.89 17.10 5.84
C VAL A 293 23.92 16.18 5.19
N PRO A 294 24.18 14.98 5.73
CA PRO A 294 25.06 14.01 5.10
C PRO A 294 24.42 13.42 3.85
N VAL A 295 25.24 13.00 2.89
CA VAL A 295 24.77 12.15 1.78
C VAL A 295 24.26 10.83 2.37
N ASN A 296 23.07 10.41 1.96
CA ASN A 296 22.44 9.22 2.48
C ASN A 296 23.04 7.98 1.80
N LEU A 297 23.64 7.08 2.58
CA LEU A 297 24.20 5.81 2.12
C LEU A 297 23.35 4.66 2.63
N THR A 298 23.08 3.67 1.77
CA THR A 298 22.52 2.40 2.25
C THR A 298 23.53 1.67 3.12
N GLU A 299 23.07 0.80 4.02
CA GLU A 299 23.93 0.03 4.92
C GLU A 299 25.01 -0.75 4.15
N GLU A 300 24.61 -1.36 3.02
CA GLU A 300 25.53 -2.02 2.10
C GLU A 300 26.58 -1.04 1.55
N ALA A 301 26.14 0.10 1.01
CA ALA A 301 27.02 1.08 0.38
C ALA A 301 28.07 1.67 1.33
N GLN A 302 27.85 1.68 2.63
CA GLN A 302 28.86 2.13 3.59
C GLN A 302 30.18 1.33 3.50
N SER A 303 30.13 0.09 2.99
CA SER A 303 31.30 -0.76 2.78
C SER A 303 31.93 -0.62 1.38
N TYR A 304 31.15 -0.16 0.39
CA TYR A 304 31.54 -0.12 -1.02
C TYR A 304 31.80 1.29 -1.55
N LEU A 305 31.23 2.33 -0.93
CA LEU A 305 31.14 3.65 -1.52
C LEU A 305 31.56 4.74 -0.53
N THR A 306 32.46 5.61 -0.99
CA THR A 306 32.69 6.92 -0.37
C THR A 306 32.31 8.00 -1.37
N VAL A 307 31.35 8.85 -1.03
CA VAL A 307 30.95 9.99 -1.88
C VAL A 307 31.85 11.17 -1.56
N GLU A 308 32.51 11.71 -2.59
CA GLU A 308 33.40 12.89 -2.48
C GLU A 308 32.70 14.17 -2.99
N ALA A 309 31.74 14.03 -3.91
CA ALA A 309 30.87 15.11 -4.36
C ALA A 309 29.45 14.59 -4.69
N PRO A 310 28.37 15.29 -4.29
CA PRO A 310 28.40 16.47 -3.42
C PRO A 310 28.86 16.13 -1.99
N THR A 311 29.38 17.11 -1.27
CA THR A 311 29.84 16.95 0.12
C THR A 311 28.68 16.90 1.13
N SER A 312 27.46 17.20 0.67
CA SER A 312 26.22 17.20 1.45
C SER A 312 25.12 16.44 0.73
N GLY A 313 24.20 15.86 1.50
CA GLY A 313 22.97 15.22 1.01
C GLY A 313 21.89 16.20 0.55
N PHE A 314 22.15 17.51 0.64
CA PHE A 314 21.31 18.56 0.08
C PHE A 314 22.16 19.56 -0.71
N VAL A 315 21.71 19.91 -1.91
CA VAL A 315 22.35 20.90 -2.78
C VAL A 315 21.32 21.92 -3.22
N GLU A 316 21.59 23.20 -3.00
CA GLU A 316 20.85 24.28 -3.64
C GLU A 316 21.65 24.81 -4.82
N THR A 317 21.01 24.94 -5.98
CA THR A 317 21.67 25.44 -7.19
C THR A 317 20.69 26.17 -8.11
N LYS A 318 21.20 26.85 -9.13
CA LYS A 318 20.36 27.40 -10.20
C LYS A 318 20.14 26.34 -11.27
N ALA A 319 18.94 26.30 -11.85
CA ALA A 319 18.69 25.47 -13.02
C ALA A 319 19.74 25.72 -14.12
N GLY A 320 20.22 24.65 -14.75
CA GLY A 320 21.29 24.67 -15.75
C GLY A 320 22.71 24.66 -15.20
N THR A 321 22.91 24.76 -13.88
CA THR A 321 24.24 24.68 -13.27
C THR A 321 24.70 23.22 -13.15
N PRO A 322 25.91 22.86 -13.59
CA PRO A 322 26.46 21.52 -13.38
C PRO A 322 26.65 21.21 -11.89
N ILE A 323 26.24 20.02 -11.48
CA ILE A 323 26.44 19.48 -10.13
C ILE A 323 27.42 18.32 -10.24
N ALA A 324 28.54 18.41 -9.55
CA ALA A 324 29.55 17.34 -9.54
C ALA A 324 29.01 16.11 -8.79
N VAL A 325 29.28 14.94 -9.36
CA VAL A 325 28.98 13.63 -8.75
C VAL A 325 30.26 12.80 -8.84
N ALA A 326 30.88 12.56 -7.70
CA ALA A 326 32.17 11.88 -7.63
C ALA A 326 32.30 11.07 -6.35
N GLY A 327 33.13 10.03 -6.41
CA GLY A 327 33.38 9.18 -5.27
C GLY A 327 34.35 8.05 -5.58
N LYS A 328 34.61 7.27 -4.55
CA LYS A 328 35.45 6.07 -4.60
C LYS A 328 34.60 4.84 -4.38
N VAL A 329 34.86 3.82 -5.18
CA VAL A 329 34.26 2.51 -5.05
C VAL A 329 35.33 1.55 -4.55
N ASN A 330 35.12 1.03 -3.36
CA ASN A 330 35.84 -0.12 -2.87
C ASN A 330 35.13 -1.37 -3.41
N ASP A 331 35.82 -2.19 -4.19
CA ASP A 331 35.31 -3.45 -4.71
C ASP A 331 35.93 -4.62 -3.90
N PRO A 332 35.48 -4.87 -2.65
CA PRO A 332 36.09 -5.85 -1.76
C PRO A 332 35.94 -7.29 -2.28
N HIS A 333 35.13 -7.52 -3.32
CA HIS A 333 34.87 -8.83 -3.89
C HIS A 333 35.40 -8.99 -5.32
N ASN A 334 36.11 -7.99 -5.85
CA ASN A 334 36.59 -7.95 -7.24
C ASN A 334 35.49 -8.30 -8.25
N LEU A 335 34.30 -7.71 -8.06
CA LEU A 335 33.12 -7.91 -8.90
C LEU A 335 33.25 -7.26 -10.27
N GLY A 336 34.26 -6.41 -10.48
CA GLY A 336 34.49 -5.76 -11.78
C GLY A 336 33.50 -4.62 -11.98
N PHE A 337 33.42 -3.73 -11.00
CA PHE A 337 32.55 -2.57 -11.06
C PHE A 337 33.04 -1.55 -12.11
N ASP A 338 32.34 -1.48 -13.23
CA ASP A 338 32.74 -0.67 -14.39
C ASP A 338 32.12 0.73 -14.43
N GLU A 339 30.90 0.90 -13.91
CA GLU A 339 30.20 2.20 -13.89
C GLU A 339 29.15 2.30 -12.79
N VAL A 340 28.91 3.51 -12.30
CA VAL A 340 27.72 3.82 -11.49
C VAL A 340 26.67 4.49 -12.36
N THR A 341 25.40 4.19 -12.13
CA THR A 341 24.30 4.89 -12.81
C THR A 341 23.71 5.94 -11.88
N VAL A 342 23.78 7.19 -12.29
CA VAL A 342 23.07 8.30 -11.63
C VAL A 342 21.66 8.40 -12.19
N VAL A 343 20.64 8.30 -11.34
CA VAL A 343 19.23 8.46 -11.72
C VAL A 343 18.70 9.76 -11.14
N ILE A 344 18.12 10.59 -12.01
CA ILE A 344 17.60 11.92 -11.70
C ILE A 344 16.09 11.85 -11.70
N GLN A 345 15.47 12.13 -10.56
CA GLN A 345 14.02 12.11 -10.43
C GLN A 345 13.50 13.47 -9.96
N LYS A 346 12.51 14.02 -10.68
CA LYS A 346 11.87 15.30 -10.36
C LYS A 346 10.59 15.04 -9.57
N TYR A 347 10.36 15.81 -8.52
CA TYR A 347 9.06 15.81 -7.84
C TYR A 347 7.99 16.35 -8.80
N ALA A 348 7.07 15.48 -9.20
CA ALA A 348 6.02 15.77 -10.18
C ALA A 348 4.84 14.81 -9.93
N PRO A 349 4.07 15.02 -8.85
CA PRO A 349 2.98 14.13 -8.49
C PRO A 349 1.92 14.07 -9.60
N GLN A 350 1.64 12.86 -10.11
CA GLN A 350 0.64 12.55 -11.12
C GLN A 350 -0.21 11.34 -10.72
N GLY A 351 -1.49 11.37 -11.04
CA GLY A 351 -2.43 10.30 -10.72
C GLY A 351 -2.97 10.39 -9.28
N SER A 352 -3.60 9.31 -8.82
CA SER A 352 -4.13 9.17 -7.46
C SER A 352 -4.23 7.69 -7.07
N GLY A 353 -4.36 7.40 -5.78
CA GLY A 353 -4.46 6.02 -5.28
C GLY A 353 -3.18 5.22 -5.57
N PHE A 354 -3.31 3.94 -5.96
CA PHE A 354 -2.14 3.09 -6.27
C PHE A 354 -1.41 3.46 -7.56
N ALA A 355 -2.04 4.24 -8.44
CA ALA A 355 -1.40 4.77 -9.65
C ALA A 355 -0.68 6.11 -9.39
N HIS A 356 -0.59 6.55 -8.13
CA HIS A 356 0.03 7.82 -7.79
C HIS A 356 1.55 7.74 -7.96
N GLN A 357 2.07 8.40 -8.99
CA GLN A 357 3.48 8.60 -9.23
C GLN A 357 3.92 9.94 -8.67
N VAL A 358 4.75 9.94 -7.63
CA VAL A 358 5.17 11.17 -6.94
C VAL A 358 6.39 11.81 -7.60
N TYR A 359 7.28 10.95 -8.11
CA TYR A 359 8.50 11.35 -8.78
C TYR A 359 8.53 10.81 -10.21
N GLU A 360 8.98 11.65 -11.15
CA GLU A 360 9.21 11.27 -12.54
C GLU A 360 10.71 11.12 -12.79
N THR A 361 11.13 10.06 -13.48
CA THR A 361 12.54 9.93 -13.89
C THR A 361 12.78 10.81 -15.10
N VAL A 362 13.53 11.90 -14.92
CA VAL A 362 13.80 12.91 -15.96
C VAL A 362 15.21 12.79 -16.56
N GLY A 363 16.05 11.93 -15.99
CA GLY A 363 17.39 11.71 -16.51
C GLY A 363 18.05 10.46 -15.92
N LYS A 364 18.98 9.89 -16.69
CA LYS A 364 19.92 8.86 -16.26
C LYS A 364 21.28 9.16 -16.88
N GLN A 365 22.34 8.91 -16.14
CA GLN A 365 23.70 9.12 -16.61
C GLN A 365 24.63 8.07 -16.00
N ASP A 366 25.30 7.32 -16.86
CA ASP A 366 26.32 6.38 -16.45
C ASP A 366 27.66 7.11 -16.32
N ILE A 367 28.36 6.85 -15.21
CA ILE A 367 29.66 7.43 -14.90
C ILE A 367 30.64 6.29 -14.72
N ALA A 368 31.61 6.20 -15.63
CA ALA A 368 32.64 5.17 -15.61
C ALA A 368 33.45 5.22 -14.31
N ILE A 369 33.73 4.04 -13.77
CA ILE A 369 34.67 3.81 -12.68
C ILE A 369 36.03 3.52 -13.32
N LYS A 370 37.04 4.33 -12.96
CA LYS A 370 38.42 4.14 -13.39
C LYS A 370 39.31 4.16 -12.16
N ASP A 371 40.16 3.14 -12.04
CA ASP A 371 41.08 2.99 -10.91
C ASP A 371 40.37 3.09 -9.54
N GLY A 372 39.15 2.51 -9.44
CA GLY A 372 38.34 2.52 -8.22
C GLY A 372 37.65 3.85 -7.88
N ALA A 373 37.61 4.81 -8.82
CA ALA A 373 36.93 6.09 -8.61
C ALA A 373 36.04 6.46 -9.80
N PHE A 374 34.98 7.21 -9.54
CA PHE A 374 34.13 7.80 -10.57
C PHE A 374 34.06 9.32 -10.38
N SER A 375 33.94 10.04 -11.48
CA SER A 375 33.78 11.49 -11.47
C SER A 375 33.03 11.95 -12.72
N GLY A 376 31.95 12.69 -12.50
CA GLY A 376 31.13 13.26 -13.56
C GLY A 376 30.36 14.46 -13.05
N SER A 377 29.42 14.94 -13.87
CA SER A 377 28.49 15.99 -13.48
C SER A 377 27.13 15.75 -14.12
N ILE A 378 26.09 16.13 -13.40
CA ILE A 378 24.70 16.16 -13.89
C ILE A 378 24.26 17.62 -14.05
N THR A 379 23.28 17.88 -14.91
CA THR A 379 22.69 19.22 -15.07
C THR A 379 21.17 19.12 -15.03
N LEU A 380 20.55 19.89 -14.13
CA LEU A 380 19.10 19.94 -13.99
C LEU A 380 18.57 21.12 -14.83
N LYS A 381 17.89 20.82 -15.93
CA LYS A 381 17.48 21.85 -16.93
C LYS A 381 16.36 22.76 -16.43
N GLU A 382 15.51 22.25 -15.55
CA GLU A 382 14.34 22.94 -15.06
C GLU A 382 14.48 23.23 -13.56
N ALA A 383 13.74 24.21 -13.07
CA ALA A 383 13.60 24.45 -11.64
C ALA A 383 12.70 23.38 -11.00
N GLY A 384 12.92 23.14 -9.71
CA GLY A 384 12.13 22.26 -8.86
C GLY A 384 12.95 21.44 -7.85
N SER A 385 12.26 20.52 -7.17
CA SER A 385 12.85 19.60 -6.20
C SER A 385 13.17 18.25 -6.85
N TYR A 386 14.39 17.77 -6.63
CA TYR A 386 14.91 16.55 -7.25
C TYR A 386 15.45 15.57 -6.21
N TRP A 387 15.23 14.28 -6.46
CA TRP A 387 15.90 13.16 -5.80
C TRP A 387 16.93 12.58 -6.77
N ILE A 388 18.21 12.64 -6.40
CA ILE A 388 19.30 12.07 -7.16
C ILE A 388 19.77 10.78 -6.49
N ALA A 389 19.78 9.69 -7.26
CA ALA A 389 20.25 8.38 -6.82
C ALA A 389 21.58 8.05 -7.46
N ILE A 390 22.51 7.47 -6.69
CA ILE A 390 23.68 6.76 -7.22
C ILE A 390 23.39 5.28 -7.05
N ASN A 391 23.14 4.61 -8.18
CA ASN A 391 22.95 3.17 -8.20
C ASN A 391 24.27 2.47 -8.51
N SER A 392 24.43 1.29 -7.92
CA SER A 392 25.55 0.41 -8.17
C SER A 392 25.58 -0.08 -9.62
N PRO A 393 26.71 -0.65 -10.08
CA PRO A 393 26.71 -1.61 -11.17
C PRO A 393 25.73 -2.76 -10.88
N ALA A 394 25.33 -3.51 -11.90
CA ALA A 394 24.49 -4.68 -11.71
C ALA A 394 25.33 -5.87 -11.20
N TYR A 395 25.08 -6.33 -9.97
CA TYR A 395 25.79 -7.48 -9.38
C TYR A 395 24.91 -8.42 -8.55
N ILE A 396 23.67 -8.04 -8.23
CA ILE A 396 22.76 -8.88 -7.43
C ILE A 396 22.08 -9.88 -8.36
N PRO A 397 22.28 -11.19 -8.20
CA PRO A 397 21.69 -12.17 -9.09
C PRO A 397 20.20 -12.37 -8.81
N PHE A 398 19.38 -12.19 -9.84
CA PHE A 398 17.97 -12.57 -9.87
C PHE A 398 17.78 -13.73 -10.85
N PRO A 399 17.25 -14.89 -10.42
CA PRO A 399 17.16 -16.10 -11.25
C PRO A 399 16.47 -15.91 -12.61
N GLU A 400 15.54 -14.96 -12.72
CA GLU A 400 14.70 -14.76 -13.91
C GLU A 400 15.12 -13.57 -14.77
N SER A 401 15.87 -12.61 -14.22
CA SER A 401 16.20 -11.33 -14.88
C SER A 401 17.70 -11.02 -14.96
N GLY A 402 18.55 -11.92 -14.45
CA GLY A 402 20.01 -11.73 -14.46
C GLY A 402 20.48 -10.84 -13.33
N LEU A 403 21.58 -10.11 -13.54
CA LEU A 403 22.13 -9.22 -12.52
C LEU A 403 21.29 -7.93 -12.44
N SER A 404 21.03 -7.48 -11.21
CA SER A 404 20.36 -6.22 -10.94
C SER A 404 21.27 -5.27 -10.17
N ALA A 405 21.07 -3.98 -10.41
CA ALA A 405 21.66 -2.90 -9.64
C ALA A 405 20.81 -2.60 -8.40
N THR A 406 21.45 -2.06 -7.37
CA THR A 406 20.78 -1.52 -6.19
C THR A 406 21.17 -0.06 -5.98
N ARG A 407 20.44 0.63 -5.13
CA ARG A 407 20.82 1.97 -4.70
C ARG A 407 21.98 1.86 -3.72
N TRP A 408 23.02 2.65 -3.95
CA TRP A 408 24.07 2.86 -2.96
C TRP A 408 23.92 4.18 -2.21
N ALA A 409 23.64 5.27 -2.90
CA ALA A 409 23.49 6.57 -2.27
C ALA A 409 22.32 7.39 -2.82
N ASP A 410 21.91 8.39 -2.06
CA ASP A 410 21.11 9.49 -2.58
C ASP A 410 21.36 10.84 -1.90
N PHE A 411 21.00 11.88 -2.64
CA PHE A 411 20.96 13.26 -2.17
C PHE A 411 19.83 14.03 -2.87
N PHE A 412 19.46 15.16 -2.28
CA PHE A 412 18.35 16.00 -2.72
C PHE A 412 18.89 17.30 -3.32
N VAL A 413 18.23 17.80 -4.35
CA VAL A 413 18.61 19.05 -5.00
C VAL A 413 17.39 19.95 -5.13
N GLU A 414 17.54 21.21 -4.71
CA GLU A 414 16.59 22.26 -5.05
C GLU A 414 17.20 23.15 -6.15
N ALA A 415 16.65 23.07 -7.36
CA ALA A 415 17.05 23.89 -8.49
C ALA A 415 16.14 25.11 -8.60
N LYS A 416 16.71 26.30 -8.42
CA LYS A 416 16.01 27.60 -8.44
C LYS A 416 16.09 28.28 -9.81
#